data_AF-A0A7C4UJS7-F1
#
_entry.id   AF-A0A7C4UJS7-F1
#
_cell.length_a   1.000
_cell.length_b   1.000
_cell.length_c   1.000
_cell.angle_alpha   90.00
_cell.angle_beta   90.00
_cell.angle_gamma   90.00
#
_symmetry.space_group_name_H-M   'P 1'
#
loop_
_entity.id
_entity.type
_entity.pdbx_description
1 polymer ?
#
loop_
_entity_poly.entity_id
_entity_poly.type
_entity_poly.pdbx_seq_one_letter_code
_entity_poly.pdbx_strand_id
1 'polypeptide(L)'
;PLANGSSQPSIFNLAANARALGYMALVDLAAVKPVEKHFTFIAKREGHPVGAPAEYDQAQYLHQVPGGMISNLRHQLRKLGMENRLPAVFDEAGRVRAEFGYPIMVTPLAQFVGSQAAVNIITGERYKEVTDQAIQYALGLWGKEAPQVMAADIKDRILSHPRAREWAKWTPPDLSLKEVRRKYGGPAVSDEELVLRVIAGQAAVDDMIAAGAPKQYTRWNQPLVSLIDELGRKQELAHVYIRKGGFSLAMETGCQRRP
;
A
#
# COMPACT_ATOMS: atom_id res chain seq x y z
N PRO A 1 -3.19 -7.24 15.30
CA PRO A 1 -3.04 -7.79 13.92
C PRO A 1 -2.34 -6.85 12.92
N LEU A 2 -2.46 -5.52 13.05
CA LEU A 2 -1.88 -4.56 12.09
C LEU A 2 -0.55 -3.93 12.55
N ALA A 3 0.06 -4.47 13.60
CA ALA A 3 1.30 -3.95 14.19
C ALA A 3 2.51 -4.82 13.82
N ASN A 4 3.71 -4.30 14.06
CA ASN A 4 5.00 -4.93 13.80
C ASN A 4 5.31 -5.11 12.30
N GLY A 5 6.45 -5.75 12.00
CA GLY A 5 6.95 -5.91 10.63
C GLY A 5 7.27 -4.54 10.02
N SER A 6 6.65 -4.23 8.88
CA SER A 6 6.75 -2.92 8.23
C SER A 6 5.83 -1.84 8.82
N SER A 7 5.05 -2.17 9.87
CA SER A 7 4.16 -1.27 10.59
C SER A 7 4.79 -0.77 11.90
N GLN A 8 4.01 -0.03 12.69
CA GLN A 8 4.41 0.44 14.01
C GLN A 8 4.39 -0.69 15.06
N PRO A 9 5.14 -0.57 16.17
CA PRO A 9 5.12 -1.54 17.25
C PRO A 9 3.70 -1.79 17.82
N SER A 10 3.49 -2.99 18.37
CA SER A 10 2.22 -3.33 19.03
C SER A 10 1.96 -2.43 20.24
N ILE A 11 0.80 -1.76 20.26
CA ILE A 11 0.35 -0.95 21.41
C ILE A 11 0.27 -1.75 22.71
N PHE A 12 -0.09 -3.04 22.63
CA PHE A 12 -0.13 -3.92 23.80
C PHE A 12 1.28 -4.21 24.33
N ASN A 13 2.23 -4.46 23.42
CA ASN A 13 3.63 -4.71 23.79
C ASN A 13 4.28 -3.44 24.37
N LEU A 14 4.09 -2.30 23.71
CA LEU A 14 4.60 -1.01 24.16
C LEU A 14 4.06 -0.65 25.56
N ALA A 15 2.74 -0.79 25.77
CA ALA A 15 2.13 -0.51 27.08
C ALA A 15 2.60 -1.47 28.18
N ALA A 16 2.80 -2.75 27.86
CA ALA A 16 3.34 -3.72 28.82
C ALA A 16 4.78 -3.37 29.22
N ASN A 17 5.65 -3.08 28.25
CA ASN A 17 7.03 -2.69 28.49
C ASN A 17 7.14 -1.36 29.25
N ALA A 18 6.32 -0.37 28.90
CA ALA A 18 6.26 0.91 29.61
C ALA A 18 5.93 0.70 31.11
N ARG A 19 4.92 -0.13 31.42
CA ARG A 19 4.58 -0.47 32.81
C ARG A 19 5.71 -1.21 33.53
N ALA A 20 6.37 -2.15 32.86
CA ALA A 20 7.52 -2.87 33.42
C ALA A 20 8.69 -1.93 33.75
N LEU A 21 8.86 -0.86 32.98
CA LEU A 21 9.84 0.20 33.22
C LEU A 21 9.40 1.23 34.29
N GLY A 22 8.23 1.06 34.91
CA GLY A 22 7.69 1.98 35.92
C GLY A 22 6.94 3.18 35.34
N TYR A 23 6.73 3.25 34.02
CA TYR A 23 5.93 4.31 33.41
C TYR A 23 4.44 3.97 33.44
N MET A 24 3.61 5.00 33.63
CA MET A 24 2.17 4.88 33.52
C MET A 24 1.75 4.92 32.04
N ALA A 25 1.27 3.81 31.50
CA ALA A 25 0.70 3.75 30.16
C ALA A 25 -0.75 4.31 30.16
N LEU A 26 -0.95 5.47 29.54
CA LEU A 26 -2.24 6.19 29.46
C LEU A 26 -3.25 5.58 28.46
N VAL A 27 -3.18 4.27 28.20
CA VAL A 27 -4.04 3.58 27.23
C VAL A 27 -4.92 2.54 27.95
N ASP A 28 -6.23 2.63 27.70
CA ASP A 28 -7.18 1.59 28.11
C ASP A 28 -7.08 0.38 27.17
N LEU A 29 -6.32 -0.63 27.60
CA LEU A 29 -6.15 -1.86 26.84
C LEU A 29 -7.43 -2.70 26.76
N ALA A 30 -8.37 -2.54 27.71
CA ALA A 30 -9.65 -3.24 27.66
C ALA A 30 -10.51 -2.68 26.51
N ALA A 31 -10.51 -1.37 26.30
CA ALA A 31 -11.17 -0.73 25.16
C ALA A 31 -10.52 -1.08 23.81
N VAL A 32 -9.19 -1.26 23.77
CA VAL A 32 -8.47 -1.63 22.53
C VAL A 32 -8.66 -3.10 22.16
N LYS A 33 -8.92 -4.00 23.13
CA LYS A 33 -9.00 -5.45 22.88
C LYS A 33 -10.11 -5.84 21.88
N PRO A 34 -11.35 -5.30 21.93
CA PRO A 34 -12.36 -5.55 20.90
C PRO A 34 -11.91 -5.10 19.49
N VAL A 35 -11.21 -3.98 19.38
CA VAL A 35 -10.69 -3.45 18.10
C VAL A 35 -9.64 -4.40 17.51
N GLU A 36 -8.74 -4.93 18.35
CA GLU A 36 -7.78 -5.96 17.94
C GLU A 36 -8.49 -7.19 17.38
N LYS A 37 -9.52 -7.69 18.07
CA LYS A 37 -10.29 -8.86 17.63
C LYS A 37 -11.00 -8.59 16.30
N HIS A 38 -11.59 -7.41 16.14
CA HIS A 38 -12.25 -7.00 14.90
C HIS A 38 -11.30 -7.00 13.70
N PHE A 39 -10.16 -6.31 13.79
CA PHE A 39 -9.20 -6.29 12.68
C PHE A 39 -8.52 -7.65 12.46
N THR A 40 -8.43 -8.49 13.49
CA THR A 40 -7.88 -9.86 13.34
C THR A 40 -8.86 -10.72 12.55
N PHE A 41 -10.16 -10.57 12.81
CA PHE A 41 -11.20 -11.21 12.03
C PHE A 41 -11.14 -10.79 10.56
N ILE A 42 -11.07 -9.48 10.28
CA ILE A 42 -10.98 -8.96 8.91
C ILE A 42 -9.73 -9.50 8.20
N ALA A 43 -8.57 -9.42 8.84
CA ALA A 43 -7.31 -9.89 8.26
C ALA A 43 -7.40 -11.38 7.88
N LYS A 44 -7.93 -12.22 8.76
CA LYS A 44 -8.12 -13.66 8.47
C LYS A 44 -9.15 -13.90 7.38
N ARG A 45 -10.28 -13.18 7.41
CA ARG A 45 -11.40 -13.34 6.46
C ARG A 45 -10.98 -12.97 5.03
N GLU A 46 -10.17 -11.93 4.88
CA GLU A 46 -9.69 -11.45 3.57
C GLU A 46 -8.32 -12.04 3.18
N GLY A 47 -7.75 -12.95 3.99
CA GLY A 47 -6.45 -13.57 3.70
C GLY A 47 -5.25 -12.62 3.80
N HIS A 48 -5.39 -11.50 4.52
CA HIS A 48 -4.29 -10.58 4.77
C HIS A 48 -3.32 -11.11 5.83
N PRO A 49 -2.02 -10.78 5.72
CA PRO A 49 -1.04 -11.16 6.73
C PRO A 49 -1.36 -10.53 8.09
N VAL A 50 -1.14 -11.30 9.16
CA VAL A 50 -1.19 -10.80 10.53
C VAL A 50 0.22 -10.38 10.93
N GLY A 51 0.36 -9.14 11.38
CA GLY A 51 1.64 -8.57 11.75
C GLY A 51 2.29 -9.30 12.93
N ALA A 52 3.59 -9.55 12.78
CA ALA A 52 4.45 -10.24 13.73
C ALA A 52 5.75 -9.44 13.91
N PRO A 53 6.43 -9.54 15.07
CA PRO A 53 7.76 -8.97 15.26
C PRO A 53 8.69 -9.38 14.10
N ALA A 54 9.40 -8.41 13.54
CA ALA A 54 10.47 -8.70 12.61
C ALA A 54 11.76 -8.94 13.40
N GLU A 55 12.54 -9.94 12.97
CA GLU A 55 13.91 -10.08 13.44
C GLU A 55 14.74 -8.86 13.02
N TYR A 56 15.79 -8.58 13.79
CA TYR A 56 16.72 -7.51 13.44
C TYR A 56 17.39 -7.81 12.10
N ASP A 57 17.36 -6.83 11.20
CA ASP A 57 17.99 -6.90 9.90
C ASP A 57 18.91 -5.69 9.70
N GLN A 58 20.22 -5.93 9.67
CA GLN A 58 21.21 -4.88 9.46
C GLN A 58 21.11 -4.27 8.05
N ALA A 59 20.63 -5.01 7.05
CA ALA A 59 20.49 -4.51 5.69
C ALA A 59 19.51 -3.32 5.61
N GLN A 60 18.48 -3.30 6.47
CA GLN A 60 17.51 -2.22 6.57
C GLN A 60 18.18 -0.85 6.79
N TYR A 61 19.27 -0.80 7.54
CA TYR A 61 20.00 0.44 7.83
C TYR A 61 20.94 0.86 6.69
N LEU A 62 21.26 -0.06 5.77
CA LEU A 62 22.05 0.21 4.57
C LEU A 62 21.17 0.82 3.47
N HIS A 63 20.10 0.12 3.09
CA HIS A 63 19.23 0.57 1.98
C HIS A 63 18.17 1.58 2.42
N GLN A 64 17.78 1.58 3.70
CA GLN A 64 16.81 2.53 4.29
C GLN A 64 15.47 2.59 3.56
N VAL A 65 15.06 1.51 2.90
CA VAL A 65 13.79 1.45 2.16
C VAL A 65 12.65 1.39 3.18
N PRO A 66 11.70 2.35 3.19
CA PRO A 66 10.64 2.37 4.20
C PRO A 66 9.72 1.16 4.11
N GLY A 67 9.14 0.76 5.24
CA GLY A 67 8.26 -0.41 5.33
C GLY A 67 7.12 -0.41 4.30
N GLY A 68 6.44 0.73 4.11
CA GLY A 68 5.36 0.85 3.11
C GLY A 68 5.86 0.67 1.66
N MET A 69 7.11 1.06 1.38
CA MET A 69 7.74 0.86 0.09
C MET A 69 8.15 -0.61 -0.14
N ILE A 70 8.63 -1.29 0.91
CA ILE A 70 8.94 -2.74 0.85
C ILE A 70 7.71 -3.54 0.41
N SER A 71 6.55 -3.28 1.02
CA SER A 71 5.32 -3.96 0.64
C SER A 71 4.90 -3.66 -0.81
N ASN A 72 5.09 -2.43 -1.27
CA ASN A 72 4.76 -2.04 -2.64
C ASN A 72 5.69 -2.70 -3.67
N LEU A 73 7.01 -2.62 -3.47
CA LEU A 73 8.01 -3.26 -4.34
C LEU A 73 7.78 -4.77 -4.42
N ARG A 74 7.53 -5.43 -3.29
CA ARG A 74 7.21 -6.87 -3.28
C ARG A 74 5.98 -7.18 -4.12
N HIS A 75 4.91 -6.39 -3.98
CA HIS A 75 3.69 -6.56 -4.78
C HIS A 75 3.93 -6.35 -6.28
N GLN A 76 4.67 -5.31 -6.64
CA GLN A 76 5.04 -5.00 -8.03
C GLN A 76 5.89 -6.13 -8.64
N LEU A 77 6.93 -6.59 -7.95
CA LEU A 77 7.77 -7.71 -8.41
C LEU A 77 6.99 -9.02 -8.49
N ARG A 78 6.09 -9.30 -7.55
CA ARG A 78 5.21 -10.48 -7.60
C ARG A 78 4.35 -10.49 -8.87
N LYS A 79 3.77 -9.35 -9.26
CA LYS A 79 3.00 -9.22 -10.51
C LYS A 79 3.82 -9.54 -11.76
N LEU A 80 5.13 -9.32 -11.71
CA LEU A 80 6.07 -9.63 -12.79
C LEU A 80 6.67 -11.05 -12.68
N GLY A 81 6.30 -11.84 -11.66
CA GLY A 81 6.92 -13.14 -11.38
C GLY A 81 8.38 -13.05 -10.89
N MET A 82 8.82 -11.88 -10.42
CA MET A 82 10.21 -11.59 -10.03
C MET A 82 10.36 -11.33 -8.53
N GLU A 83 9.44 -11.83 -7.70
CA GLU A 83 9.48 -11.59 -6.24
C GLU A 83 10.78 -12.07 -5.59
N ASN A 84 11.40 -13.13 -6.12
CA ASN A 84 12.69 -13.64 -5.68
C ASN A 84 13.86 -12.66 -5.88
N ARG A 85 13.67 -11.61 -6.68
CA ARG A 85 14.67 -10.55 -6.93
C ARG A 85 14.62 -9.43 -5.91
N LEU A 86 13.68 -9.44 -4.97
CA LEU A 86 13.50 -8.39 -3.97
C LEU A 86 14.78 -8.08 -3.18
N PRO A 87 15.60 -9.05 -2.72
CA PRO A 87 16.88 -8.75 -2.05
C PRO A 87 17.84 -7.96 -2.93
N ALA A 88 17.97 -8.34 -4.21
CA ALA A 88 18.82 -7.62 -5.16
C ALA A 88 18.34 -6.18 -5.41
N VAL A 89 17.02 -5.95 -5.38
CA VAL A 89 16.44 -4.60 -5.47
C VAL A 89 16.79 -3.76 -4.25
N PHE A 90 16.86 -4.33 -3.04
CA PHE A 90 17.28 -3.58 -1.86
C PHE A 90 18.75 -3.20 -1.88
N ASP A 91 19.62 -4.12 -2.28
CA ASP A 91 21.05 -3.82 -2.44
C ASP A 91 21.26 -2.71 -3.48
N GLU A 92 20.53 -2.79 -4.59
CA GLU A 92 20.58 -1.76 -5.63
C GLU A 92 19.99 -0.42 -5.15
N ALA A 93 18.93 -0.44 -4.35
CA ALA A 93 18.37 0.78 -3.76
C ALA A 93 19.39 1.50 -2.86
N GLY A 94 20.22 0.74 -2.12
CA GLY A 94 21.33 1.31 -1.35
C GLY A 94 22.36 2.03 -2.24
N ARG A 95 22.73 1.42 -3.38
CA ARG A 95 23.64 2.03 -4.37
C ARG A 95 23.05 3.27 -5.02
N VAL A 96 21.83 3.17 -5.54
CA VAL A 96 21.10 4.28 -6.17
C VAL A 96 20.92 5.44 -5.19
N ARG A 97 20.63 5.16 -3.91
CA ARG A 97 20.54 6.20 -2.88
C ARG A 97 21.85 6.96 -2.72
N ALA A 98 22.98 6.25 -2.66
CA ALA A 98 24.29 6.89 -2.55
C ALA A 98 24.60 7.75 -3.78
N GLU A 99 24.34 7.22 -4.98
CA GLU A 99 24.52 7.93 -6.25
C GLU A 99 23.61 9.16 -6.37
N PHE A 100 22.43 9.13 -5.76
CA PHE A 100 21.50 10.25 -5.70
C PHE A 100 21.87 11.30 -4.63
N GLY A 101 23.00 11.12 -3.93
CA GLY A 101 23.47 12.06 -2.91
C GLY A 101 22.79 11.88 -1.55
N TYR A 102 22.42 10.65 -1.20
CA TYR A 102 21.79 10.30 0.07
C TYR A 102 20.49 11.07 0.42
N PRO A 103 19.48 11.09 -0.47
CA PRO A 103 18.21 11.70 -0.13
C PRO A 103 17.59 11.05 1.12
N ILE A 104 16.76 11.83 1.83
CA ILE A 104 15.90 11.29 2.88
C ILE A 104 14.99 10.23 2.25
N MET A 105 14.95 9.03 2.84
CA MET A 105 14.15 7.94 2.31
C MET A 105 12.71 8.04 2.81
N VAL A 106 12.01 9.08 2.36
CA VAL A 106 10.58 9.32 2.59
C VAL A 106 9.91 9.66 1.25
N THR A 107 8.60 9.44 1.13
CA THR A 107 7.84 9.82 -0.07
C THR A 107 7.98 11.32 -0.36
N PRO A 108 8.24 11.73 -1.61
CA PRO A 108 8.30 10.89 -2.82
C PRO A 108 9.68 10.27 -3.11
N LEU A 109 10.76 10.80 -2.52
CA LEU A 109 12.15 10.45 -2.86
C LEU A 109 12.48 8.97 -2.71
N ALA A 110 11.95 8.30 -1.67
CA ALA A 110 12.11 6.86 -1.51
C ALA A 110 11.64 6.09 -2.76
N GLN A 111 10.49 6.49 -3.33
CA GLN A 111 9.95 5.85 -4.53
C GLN A 111 10.83 6.08 -5.75
N PHE A 112 11.52 7.22 -5.85
CA PHE A 112 12.41 7.51 -6.98
C PHE A 112 13.60 6.56 -6.95
N VAL A 113 14.24 6.44 -5.79
CA VAL A 113 15.38 5.55 -5.56
C VAL A 113 14.98 4.11 -5.81
N GLY A 114 13.95 3.60 -5.15
CA GLY A 114 13.64 2.17 -5.26
C GLY A 114 12.94 1.78 -6.56
N SER A 115 12.23 2.69 -7.24
CA SER A 115 11.73 2.40 -8.60
C SER A 115 12.89 2.32 -9.59
N GLN A 116 13.85 3.23 -9.53
CA GLN A 116 15.03 3.17 -10.39
C GLN A 116 15.85 1.90 -10.09
N ALA A 117 15.99 1.53 -8.81
CA ALA A 117 16.65 0.28 -8.43
C ALA A 117 15.94 -0.96 -8.96
N ALA A 118 14.60 -1.01 -8.86
CA ALA A 118 13.81 -2.10 -9.43
C ALA A 118 14.00 -2.20 -10.95
N VAL A 119 13.96 -1.06 -11.65
CA VAL A 119 14.22 -1.00 -13.10
C VAL A 119 15.60 -1.55 -13.44
N ASN A 120 16.66 -1.11 -12.74
CA ASN A 120 18.03 -1.60 -12.95
C ASN A 120 18.13 -3.14 -12.81
N ILE A 121 17.44 -3.72 -11.82
CA ILE A 121 17.44 -5.17 -11.59
C ILE A 121 16.60 -5.95 -12.61
N ILE A 122 15.50 -5.36 -13.08
CA ILE A 122 14.61 -5.96 -14.08
C ILE A 122 15.27 -5.96 -15.46
N THR A 123 15.88 -4.83 -15.87
CA THR A 123 16.55 -4.70 -17.17
C THR A 123 17.88 -5.43 -17.22
N GLY A 124 18.48 -5.72 -16.05
CA GLY A 124 19.80 -6.35 -15.93
C GLY A 124 20.97 -5.40 -16.20
N GLU A 125 20.69 -4.13 -16.48
CA GLU A 125 21.70 -3.11 -16.73
C GLU A 125 21.30 -1.79 -16.05
N ARG A 126 22.18 -1.29 -15.18
CA ARG A 126 21.95 -0.08 -14.39
C ARG A 126 21.77 1.12 -15.29
N TYR A 127 20.72 1.92 -15.11
CA TYR A 127 20.45 3.15 -15.86
C TYR A 127 20.41 2.97 -17.39
N LYS A 128 20.14 1.76 -17.88
CA LYS A 128 19.76 1.53 -19.27
C LYS A 128 18.39 2.17 -19.55
N GLU A 129 17.43 1.88 -18.68
CA GLU A 129 16.14 2.54 -18.61
C GLU A 129 16.15 3.47 -17.40
N VAL A 130 15.66 4.70 -17.59
CA VAL A 130 15.63 5.72 -16.55
C VAL A 130 14.20 6.16 -16.32
N THR A 131 13.78 6.15 -15.05
CA THR A 131 12.44 6.59 -14.66
C THR A 131 12.26 8.10 -14.82
N ASP A 132 11.05 8.54 -15.17
CA ASP A 132 10.72 9.97 -15.23
C ASP A 132 11.04 10.67 -13.90
N GLN A 133 10.84 9.99 -12.76
CA GLN A 133 11.16 10.52 -11.44
C GLN A 133 12.66 10.74 -11.22
N ALA A 134 13.51 9.82 -11.67
CA ALA A 134 14.97 9.99 -11.61
C ALA A 134 15.43 11.17 -12.47
N ILE A 135 14.84 11.34 -13.66
CA ILE A 135 15.08 12.51 -14.53
C ILE A 135 14.66 13.80 -13.83
N GLN A 136 13.44 13.86 -13.28
CA GLN A 136 12.95 15.05 -12.58
C GLN A 136 13.83 15.40 -11.37
N TYR A 137 14.31 14.38 -10.64
CA TYR A 137 15.23 14.55 -9.52
C TYR A 137 16.58 15.10 -9.99
N ALA A 138 17.16 14.57 -11.07
CA ALA A 138 18.41 15.06 -11.68
C ALA A 138 18.29 16.46 -12.30
N LEU A 139 17.09 16.87 -12.72
CA LEU A 139 16.77 18.22 -13.19
C LEU A 139 16.51 19.22 -12.04
N GLY A 140 16.42 18.75 -10.79
CA GLY A 140 16.18 19.60 -9.62
C GLY A 140 14.73 20.04 -9.43
N LEU A 141 13.78 19.35 -10.08
CA LEU A 141 12.34 19.65 -9.94
C LEU A 141 11.79 19.32 -8.55
N TRP A 142 12.51 18.50 -7.77
CA TRP A 142 12.16 18.10 -6.41
C TRP A 142 13.09 18.70 -5.33
N GLY A 143 13.81 19.77 -5.70
CA GLY A 143 14.81 20.45 -4.87
C GLY A 143 16.00 20.86 -5.71
N LYS A 144 16.39 22.14 -5.65
CA LYS A 144 17.44 22.69 -6.52
C LYS A 144 18.84 22.20 -6.13
N GLU A 145 18.96 21.70 -4.91
CA GLU A 145 20.18 21.20 -4.28
C GLU A 145 20.44 19.74 -4.64
N ALA A 146 19.39 18.95 -4.92
CA ALA A 146 19.51 17.53 -5.20
C ALA A 146 20.49 17.20 -6.37
N PRO A 147 20.45 17.90 -7.51
CA PRO A 147 21.40 17.67 -8.61
C PRO A 147 22.85 18.08 -8.31
N GLN A 148 23.10 18.79 -7.20
CA GLN A 148 24.43 19.28 -6.82
C GLN A 148 25.20 18.23 -6.02
N VAL A 149 24.47 17.35 -5.32
CA VAL A 149 25.04 16.27 -4.48
C VAL A 149 24.95 14.89 -5.15
N MET A 150 24.26 14.78 -6.28
CA MET A 150 24.22 13.58 -7.10
C MET A 150 25.59 13.29 -7.74
N ALA A 151 25.97 12.02 -7.82
CA ALA A 151 27.18 11.58 -8.53
C ALA A 151 27.15 12.07 -9.99
N ALA A 152 28.23 12.74 -10.42
CA ALA A 152 28.26 13.47 -11.69
C ALA A 152 28.07 12.55 -12.90
N ASP A 153 28.72 11.40 -12.93
CA ASP A 153 28.61 10.39 -13.99
C ASP A 153 27.18 9.83 -14.11
N ILE A 154 26.53 9.60 -12.96
CA ILE A 154 25.14 9.12 -12.91
C ILE A 154 24.16 10.21 -13.38
N LYS A 155 24.37 11.45 -12.95
CA LYS A 155 23.59 12.60 -13.41
C LYS A 155 23.68 12.76 -14.92
N ASP A 156 24.89 12.75 -15.47
CA ASP A 156 25.12 12.88 -16.90
C ASP A 156 24.45 11.73 -17.68
N ARG A 157 24.57 10.50 -17.18
CA ARG A 157 23.89 9.34 -17.76
C ARG A 157 22.37 9.50 -17.77
N ILE A 158 21.76 9.91 -16.66
CA ILE A 158 20.32 10.17 -16.55
C ILE A 158 19.88 11.27 -17.54
N LEU A 159 20.61 12.38 -17.58
CA LEU A 159 20.25 13.56 -18.39
C LEU A 159 20.55 13.39 -19.88
N SER A 160 21.39 12.42 -20.24
CA SER A 160 21.63 12.05 -21.65
C SER A 160 20.41 11.38 -22.31
N HIS A 161 19.48 10.83 -21.53
CA HIS A 161 18.32 10.13 -22.05
C HIS A 161 17.39 11.08 -22.82
N PRO A 162 16.84 10.71 -24.00
CA PRO A 162 15.98 11.60 -24.79
C PRO A 162 14.82 12.21 -24.00
N ARG A 163 14.21 11.40 -23.12
CA ARG A 163 13.13 11.80 -22.22
C ARG A 163 13.50 12.96 -21.29
N ALA A 164 14.77 13.12 -20.94
CA ALA A 164 15.24 14.24 -20.11
C ALA A 164 15.09 15.60 -20.82
N ARG A 165 15.22 15.63 -22.15
CA ARG A 165 15.01 16.87 -22.94
C ARG A 165 13.56 17.31 -22.94
N GLU A 166 12.62 16.37 -22.87
CA GLU A 166 11.18 16.66 -22.73
C GLU A 166 10.89 17.26 -21.35
N TRP A 167 11.39 16.62 -20.29
CA TRP A 167 11.22 17.12 -18.92
C TRP A 167 11.91 18.46 -18.66
N ALA A 168 13.07 18.72 -19.28
CA ALA A 168 13.77 19.99 -19.14
C ALA A 168 12.95 21.18 -19.67
N LYS A 169 12.01 20.94 -20.59
CA LYS A 169 11.10 21.95 -21.14
C LYS A 169 9.73 21.95 -20.46
N TRP A 170 9.48 20.97 -19.59
CA TRP A 170 8.19 20.83 -18.93
C TRP A 170 8.01 21.90 -17.87
N THR A 171 6.82 22.48 -17.84
CA THR A 171 6.39 23.40 -16.79
C THR A 171 5.08 22.90 -16.18
N PRO A 172 4.88 23.08 -14.86
CA PRO A 172 3.60 22.76 -14.24
C PRO A 172 2.45 23.48 -14.96
N PRO A 173 1.35 22.78 -15.28
CA PRO A 173 0.20 23.40 -15.91
C PRO A 173 -0.49 24.37 -14.94
N ASP A 174 -0.69 25.62 -15.38
CA ASP A 174 -1.42 26.64 -14.62
C ASP A 174 -2.86 26.71 -15.10
N LEU A 175 -3.69 25.77 -14.60
CA LEU A 175 -5.09 25.64 -15.00
C LEU A 175 -5.99 26.43 -14.06
N SER A 176 -6.94 27.17 -14.62
CA SER A 176 -8.03 27.76 -13.85
C SER A 176 -8.95 26.66 -13.27
N LEU A 177 -9.68 26.95 -12.19
CA LEU A 177 -10.63 26.00 -11.60
C LEU A 177 -11.68 25.51 -12.61
N LYS A 178 -12.10 26.38 -13.54
CA LYS A 178 -13.03 26.03 -14.62
C LYS A 178 -12.45 24.97 -15.56
N GLU A 179 -11.16 25.09 -15.88
CA GLU A 179 -10.46 24.14 -16.74
C GLU A 179 -10.18 22.83 -16.02
N VAL A 180 -9.82 22.88 -14.73
CA VAL A 180 -9.70 21.69 -13.88
C VAL A 180 -11.02 20.92 -13.86
N ARG A 181 -12.15 21.58 -13.60
CA ARG A 181 -13.47 20.94 -13.65
C ARG A 181 -13.75 20.32 -15.01
N ARG A 182 -13.53 21.07 -16.09
CA ARG A 182 -13.73 20.55 -17.46
C ARG A 182 -12.88 19.31 -17.73
N LYS A 183 -11.64 19.28 -17.21
CA LYS A 183 -10.71 18.16 -17.40
C LYS A 183 -11.11 16.91 -16.60
N TYR A 184 -11.64 17.08 -15.38
CA TYR A 184 -11.87 15.99 -14.43
C TYR A 184 -13.36 15.71 -14.18
N GLY A 185 -14.21 15.74 -15.21
CA GLY A 185 -15.59 15.24 -15.14
C GLY A 185 -16.71 16.29 -15.29
N GLY A 186 -16.37 17.57 -15.43
CA GLY A 186 -17.32 18.63 -15.78
C GLY A 186 -18.00 19.30 -14.57
N PRO A 187 -18.97 20.20 -14.82
CA PRO A 187 -19.57 21.06 -13.79
C PRO A 187 -20.50 20.33 -12.81
N ALA A 188 -20.95 19.11 -13.14
CA ALA A 188 -21.86 18.32 -12.30
C ALA A 188 -21.15 17.54 -11.17
N VAL A 189 -19.82 17.47 -11.21
CA VAL A 189 -19.00 16.79 -10.20
C VAL A 189 -18.91 17.65 -8.94
N SER A 190 -19.14 17.03 -7.78
CA SER A 190 -19.00 17.70 -6.49
C SER A 190 -17.55 18.10 -6.22
N ASP A 191 -17.33 19.03 -5.30
CA ASP A 191 -15.97 19.49 -4.98
C ASP A 191 -15.11 18.37 -4.38
N GLU A 192 -15.71 17.48 -3.59
CA GLU A 192 -15.04 16.32 -3.00
C GLU A 192 -14.60 15.32 -4.07
N GLU A 193 -15.50 15.00 -5.01
CA GLU A 193 -15.17 14.10 -6.11
C GLU A 193 -14.16 14.74 -7.07
N LEU A 194 -14.24 16.05 -7.31
CA LEU A 194 -13.26 16.78 -8.11
C LEU A 194 -11.85 16.64 -7.51
N VAL A 195 -11.70 16.83 -6.20
CA VAL A 195 -10.41 16.67 -5.51
C VAL A 195 -9.90 15.24 -5.63
N LEU A 196 -10.77 14.23 -5.46
CA LEU A 196 -10.41 12.83 -5.65
C LEU A 196 -9.92 12.56 -7.09
N ARG A 197 -10.62 13.08 -8.10
CA ARG A 197 -10.26 12.91 -9.52
C ARG A 197 -8.95 13.61 -9.86
N VAL A 198 -8.65 14.75 -9.23
CA VAL A 198 -7.37 15.46 -9.41
C VAL A 198 -6.20 14.67 -8.80
N ILE A 199 -6.37 14.09 -7.62
CA ILE A 199 -5.29 13.40 -6.89
C ILE A 199 -5.09 11.96 -7.39
N ALA A 200 -6.18 11.19 -7.51
CA ALA A 200 -6.13 9.77 -7.85
C ALA A 200 -6.28 9.49 -9.35
N GLY A 201 -6.77 10.46 -10.12
CA GLY A 201 -7.10 10.31 -11.53
C GLY A 201 -8.54 9.87 -11.77
N GLN A 202 -9.09 10.25 -12.93
CA GLN A 202 -10.48 10.00 -13.29
C GLN A 202 -10.83 8.50 -13.31
N ALA A 203 -10.02 7.68 -13.98
CA ALA A 203 -10.29 6.24 -14.09
C ALA A 203 -10.33 5.54 -12.73
N ALA A 204 -9.43 5.88 -11.81
CA ALA A 204 -9.40 5.27 -10.47
C ALA A 204 -10.64 5.63 -9.64
N VAL A 205 -11.15 6.86 -9.80
CA VAL A 205 -12.39 7.30 -9.13
C VAL A 205 -13.60 6.63 -9.76
N ASP A 206 -13.65 6.50 -11.09
CA ASP A 206 -14.73 5.80 -11.79
C ASP A 206 -14.78 4.32 -11.37
N ASP A 207 -13.63 3.65 -11.29
CA ASP A 207 -13.50 2.27 -10.79
C ASP A 207 -13.96 2.17 -9.33
N MET A 208 -13.59 3.12 -8.47
CA MET A 208 -14.01 3.17 -7.07
C MET A 208 -15.54 3.31 -6.94
N ILE A 209 -16.14 4.22 -7.73
CA ILE A 209 -17.61 4.42 -7.74
C ILE A 209 -18.30 3.14 -8.24
N ALA A 210 -17.78 2.53 -9.32
CA ALA A 210 -18.33 1.29 -9.88
C ALA A 210 -18.20 0.09 -8.92
N ALA A 211 -17.14 0.04 -8.09
CA ALA A 211 -16.97 -0.98 -7.06
C ALA A 211 -18.03 -0.89 -5.95
N GLY A 212 -18.68 0.27 -5.79
CA GLY A 212 -19.81 0.48 -4.89
C GLY A 212 -19.41 0.59 -3.42
N ALA A 213 -20.37 0.32 -2.53
CA ALA A 213 -20.20 0.53 -1.10
C ALA A 213 -19.13 -0.38 -0.49
N PRO A 214 -18.36 0.10 0.50
CA PRO A 214 -17.36 -0.71 1.17
C PRO A 214 -17.99 -1.91 1.88
N LYS A 215 -17.26 -3.04 1.88
CA LYS A 215 -17.67 -4.25 2.62
C LYS A 215 -17.83 -3.90 4.10
N GLN A 216 -18.98 -4.27 4.67
CA GLN A 216 -19.24 -4.11 6.10
C GLN A 216 -19.03 -5.44 6.84
N TYR A 217 -18.30 -5.39 7.95
CA TYR A 217 -18.03 -6.53 8.82
C TYR A 217 -18.81 -6.44 10.13
N THR A 218 -20.08 -6.03 10.09
CA THR A 218 -20.90 -5.73 11.30
C THR A 218 -21.17 -6.95 12.18
N ARG A 219 -21.17 -8.17 11.61
CA ARG A 219 -21.47 -9.43 12.33
C ARG A 219 -20.23 -10.22 12.76
N TRP A 220 -19.05 -9.58 12.78
CA TRP A 220 -17.76 -10.22 13.08
C TRP A 220 -17.71 -10.94 14.44
N ASN A 221 -18.51 -10.50 15.41
CA ASN A 221 -18.61 -11.07 16.76
C ASN A 221 -19.81 -12.02 16.92
N GLN A 222 -20.54 -12.34 15.85
CA GLN A 222 -21.70 -13.22 15.83
C GLN A 222 -21.45 -14.42 14.88
N PRO A 223 -20.60 -15.39 15.28
CA PRO A 223 -20.14 -16.45 14.39
C PRO A 223 -21.27 -17.35 13.88
N LEU A 224 -22.31 -17.58 14.68
CA LEU A 224 -23.47 -18.36 14.25
C LEU A 224 -24.28 -17.62 13.18
N VAL A 225 -24.50 -16.32 13.35
CA VAL A 225 -25.22 -15.51 12.35
C VAL A 225 -24.42 -15.44 11.05
N SER A 226 -23.09 -15.27 11.15
CA SER A 226 -22.20 -15.31 9.99
C SER A 226 -22.24 -16.68 9.28
N LEU A 227 -22.27 -17.78 10.04
CA LEU A 227 -22.41 -19.12 9.48
C LEU A 227 -23.74 -19.29 8.74
N ILE A 228 -24.85 -18.87 9.34
CA ILE A 228 -26.18 -18.93 8.73
C ILE A 228 -26.24 -18.09 7.45
N ASP A 229 -25.72 -16.85 7.46
CA ASP A 229 -25.67 -15.99 6.28
C ASP A 229 -24.87 -16.62 5.14
N GLU A 230 -23.69 -17.18 5.43
CA GLU A 230 -22.82 -17.78 4.43
C GLU A 230 -23.42 -19.06 3.86
N LEU A 231 -24.07 -19.87 4.68
CA LEU A 231 -24.84 -21.03 4.23
C LEU A 231 -26.03 -20.61 3.37
N GLY A 232 -26.72 -19.53 3.72
CA GLY A 232 -27.85 -19.00 2.95
C GLY A 232 -27.47 -18.46 1.57
N ARG A 233 -26.21 -18.04 1.38
CA ARG A 233 -25.67 -17.60 0.08
C ARG A 233 -25.31 -18.77 -0.85
N LYS A 234 -25.13 -19.97 -0.31
CA LYS A 234 -24.78 -21.17 -1.08
C LYS A 234 -26.05 -21.86 -1.61
N GLN A 235 -26.47 -21.47 -2.81
CA GLN A 235 -27.68 -22.02 -3.46
C GLN A 235 -27.54 -23.51 -3.84
N GLU A 236 -26.33 -24.06 -3.79
CA GLU A 236 -26.01 -25.46 -4.07
C GLU A 236 -26.35 -26.43 -2.92
N LEU A 237 -26.65 -25.92 -1.72
CA LEU A 237 -26.93 -26.74 -0.54
C LEU A 237 -28.44 -26.88 -0.31
N ALA A 238 -28.97 -28.09 -0.53
CA ALA A 238 -30.39 -28.40 -0.34
C ALA A 238 -30.79 -28.52 1.14
N HIS A 239 -29.96 -29.22 1.92
CA HIS A 239 -30.17 -29.43 3.35
C HIS A 239 -28.84 -29.27 4.08
N VAL A 240 -28.83 -28.49 5.16
CA VAL A 240 -27.68 -28.32 6.05
C VAL A 240 -28.11 -28.64 7.47
N TYR A 241 -27.46 -29.63 8.08
CA TYR A 241 -27.67 -29.98 9.48
C TYR A 241 -26.36 -29.89 10.26
N ILE A 242 -26.34 -29.05 11.30
CA ILE A 242 -25.18 -28.84 12.16
C ILE A 242 -25.59 -29.13 13.60
N ARG A 243 -24.91 -30.07 14.26
CA ARG A 243 -25.12 -30.37 15.67
C ARG A 243 -23.81 -30.30 16.44
N LYS A 244 -23.78 -29.56 17.54
CA LYS A 244 -22.63 -29.46 18.46
C LYS A 244 -23.12 -29.33 19.90
N GLY A 245 -22.90 -30.36 20.72
CA GLY A 245 -23.43 -30.41 22.08
C GLY A 245 -24.97 -30.34 22.08
N GLY A 246 -25.54 -29.44 22.89
CA GLY A 246 -26.99 -29.17 22.94
C GLY A 246 -27.52 -28.24 21.84
N PHE A 247 -26.66 -27.79 20.91
CA PHE A 247 -27.05 -26.95 19.79
C PHE A 247 -27.31 -27.79 18.53
N SER A 248 -28.44 -27.55 17.87
CA SER A 248 -28.77 -28.10 16.55
C SER A 248 -29.30 -27.00 15.62
N LEU A 249 -28.80 -26.93 14.40
CA LEU A 249 -29.24 -26.07 13.32
C LEU A 249 -29.63 -26.94 12.13
N ALA A 250 -30.83 -26.76 11.61
CA ALA A 250 -31.30 -27.35 10.36
C ALA A 250 -31.70 -26.22 9.41
N MET A 251 -31.19 -26.25 8.18
CA MET A 251 -31.54 -25.32 7.11
C MET A 251 -31.94 -26.12 5.88
N GLU A 252 -33.05 -25.73 5.26
CA GLU A 252 -33.52 -26.28 3.99
C GLU A 252 -33.76 -25.12 3.02
N THR A 253 -33.23 -25.21 1.81
CA THR A 253 -33.51 -24.21 0.77
C THR A 253 -34.86 -24.54 0.13
N GLY A 254 -35.86 -23.71 0.41
CA GLY A 254 -37.21 -23.89 -0.13
C GLY A 254 -37.23 -23.78 -1.65
N CYS A 255 -37.38 -24.92 -2.34
CA CYS A 255 -37.81 -24.96 -3.73
C CYS A 255 -39.27 -24.50 -3.78
N GLN A 256 -39.53 -23.19 -3.90
CA GLN A 256 -40.83 -22.72 -4.37
C GLN A 256 -40.95 -23.11 -5.86
N ARG A 257 -41.44 -24.32 -6.13
CA ARG A 257 -42.16 -24.57 -7.38
C ARG A 257 -43.37 -23.64 -7.37
N ARG A 258 -43.28 -22.52 -8.11
CA ARG A 258 -44.47 -21.74 -8.46
C ARG A 258 -45.40 -22.65 -9.29
N PRO A 259 -46.73 -22.65 -9.03
CA PRO A 259 -47.69 -23.35 -9.86
C PRO A 259 -47.71 -22.79 -11.29
#